data_AF-A0A844GWI0-F1
#
_entry.id   AF-A0A844GWI0-F1
#
_cell.length_a   1.000
_cell.length_b   1.000
_cell.length_c   1.000
_cell.angle_alpha   90.00
_cell.angle_beta   90.00
_cell.angle_gamma   90.00
#
_symmetry.space_group_name_H-M   'P 1'
#
loop_
_entity.id
_entity.type
_entity.pdbx_description
1 polymer ?
#
loop_
_entity_poly.entity_id
_entity_poly.type
_entity_poly.pdbx_seq_one_letter_code
_entity_poly.pdbx_strand_id
1 'polypeptide(L)'
;MSIPATCHFRERVAARIGADICANRLAEEIVQAIAQGNEDLARFACRSHTGAPVYRIAVGDRGTFYAVVSPEKDRVVTLLEPGGLIGRGGKRKPKRLRG
;
A
#
# COMPACT_ATOMS: atom_id res chain seq x y z
N MET A 1 7.67 -13.91 -14.81
CA MET A 1 7.07 -12.64 -14.31
C MET A 1 7.17 -12.63 -12.79
N SER A 2 7.91 -11.69 -12.20
CA SER A 2 7.95 -11.54 -10.74
C SER A 2 6.58 -11.05 -10.26
N ILE A 3 5.94 -11.78 -9.37
CA ILE A 3 4.63 -11.36 -8.84
C ILE A 3 4.86 -10.13 -7.95
N PRO A 4 4.23 -8.97 -8.24
CA PRO A 4 4.47 -7.72 -7.50
C PRO A 4 3.79 -7.70 -6.13
N ALA A 5 3.18 -8.80 -5.70
CA ALA A 5 2.52 -8.96 -4.40
C ALA A 5 3.15 -10.08 -3.58
N THR A 6 3.46 -9.78 -2.31
CA THR A 6 3.80 -10.80 -1.31
C THR A 6 2.56 -11.61 -0.90
N CYS A 7 2.76 -12.80 -0.33
CA CYS A 7 1.65 -13.58 0.24
C CYS A 7 0.88 -12.75 1.30
N HIS A 8 1.61 -12.00 2.12
CA HIS A 8 1.02 -11.16 3.16
C HIS A 8 0.11 -10.07 2.57
N PHE A 9 0.48 -9.45 1.44
CA PHE A 9 -0.39 -8.50 0.77
C PHE A 9 -1.70 -9.15 0.32
N ARG A 10 -1.64 -10.35 -0.26
CA ARG A 10 -2.83 -11.09 -0.74
C ARG A 10 -3.80 -11.40 0.39
N GLU A 11 -3.28 -11.90 1.51
CA GLU A 11 -4.09 -12.18 2.71
C GLU A 11 -4.79 -10.91 3.23
N ARG A 12 -4.07 -9.78 3.27
CA ARG A 12 -4.64 -8.51 3.75
C ARG A 12 -5.67 -7.93 2.80
N VAL A 13 -5.48 -8.06 1.48
CA VAL A 13 -6.47 -7.62 0.49
C VAL A 13 -7.76 -8.41 0.66
N ALA A 14 -7.67 -9.74 0.73
CA ALA A 14 -8.84 -10.60 0.93
C ALA A 14 -9.59 -10.29 2.23
N ALA A 15 -8.86 -10.07 3.33
CA ALA A 15 -9.45 -9.82 4.64
C ALA A 15 -10.03 -8.40 4.83
N ARG A 16 -9.49 -7.38 4.15
CA ARG A 16 -9.81 -5.97 4.40
C ARG A 16 -10.58 -5.28 3.29
N ILE A 17 -10.29 -5.64 2.05
CA ILE A 17 -10.94 -5.06 0.87
C ILE A 17 -12.08 -5.98 0.42
N GLY A 18 -11.78 -7.27 0.30
CA GLY A 18 -12.71 -8.30 -0.12
C GLY A 18 -12.03 -9.43 -0.88
N ALA A 19 -12.55 -10.64 -0.75
CA ALA A 19 -12.04 -11.83 -1.44
C ALA A 19 -12.28 -11.79 -2.97
N ASP A 20 -13.18 -10.94 -3.44
CA ASP A 20 -13.44 -10.71 -4.88
C ASP A 20 -12.32 -9.92 -5.57
N ILE A 21 -11.47 -9.23 -4.82
CA ILE A 21 -10.40 -8.41 -5.37
C ILE A 21 -9.17 -9.26 -5.67
N CYS A 22 -8.74 -9.25 -6.93
CA CYS A 22 -7.49 -9.88 -7.35
C CYS A 22 -6.29 -9.08 -6.85
N ALA A 23 -5.69 -9.53 -5.75
CA ALA A 23 -4.56 -8.86 -5.11
C ALA A 23 -3.32 -8.69 -6.03
N ASN A 24 -3.08 -9.62 -6.96
CA ASN A 24 -1.95 -9.48 -7.90
C ASN A 24 -2.19 -8.33 -8.87
N ARG A 25 -3.40 -8.25 -9.44
CA ARG A 25 -3.80 -7.15 -10.33
C ARG A 25 -3.76 -5.81 -9.60
N LEU A 26 -4.29 -5.75 -8.37
CA LEU A 26 -4.23 -4.54 -7.56
C LEU A 26 -2.77 -4.11 -7.30
N ALA A 27 -1.86 -5.05 -7.01
CA ALA A 27 -0.45 -4.71 -6.83
C ALA A 27 0.19 -4.18 -8.12
N GLU A 28 -0.14 -4.75 -9.28
CA GLU A 28 0.31 -4.25 -10.58
C GLU A 28 -0.18 -2.81 -10.83
N GLU A 29 -1.47 -2.54 -10.58
CA GLU A 29 -2.05 -1.21 -10.74
C GLU A 29 -1.39 -0.17 -9.83
N ILE A 30 -1.09 -0.54 -8.57
CA ILE A 30 -0.39 0.35 -7.64
C ILE A 30 1.02 0.66 -8.14
N VAL A 31 1.77 -0.36 -8.55
CA VAL A 31 3.14 -0.19 -9.07
C VAL A 31 3.14 0.67 -10.33
N GLN A 32 2.23 0.41 -11.26
CA GLN A 32 2.09 1.19 -12.49
C GLN A 32 1.71 2.64 -12.19
N ALA A 33 0.77 2.88 -11.27
CA ALA A 33 0.38 4.23 -10.88
C ALA A 33 1.55 5.00 -10.26
N ILE A 34 2.36 4.36 -9.42
CA ILE A 34 3.57 4.96 -8.85
C ILE A 34 4.57 5.30 -9.96
N ALA A 35 4.81 4.38 -10.89
CA ALA A 35 5.75 4.58 -12.01
C ALA A 35 5.30 5.72 -12.95
N GLN A 36 3.99 5.88 -13.15
CA GLN A 36 3.39 6.92 -13.99
C GLN A 36 3.21 8.26 -13.24
N GLY A 37 3.43 8.30 -11.92
CA GLY A 37 3.15 9.48 -11.10
C GLY A 37 1.65 9.80 -10.98
N ASN A 38 0.77 8.80 -11.12
CA ASN A 38 -0.67 8.96 -11.00
C ASN A 38 -1.08 9.08 -9.52
N GLU A 39 -1.13 10.31 -9.02
CA GLU A 39 -1.47 10.61 -7.63
C GLU A 39 -2.95 10.39 -7.27
N ASP A 40 -3.85 10.27 -8.24
CA ASP A 40 -5.27 9.94 -7.99
C ASP A 40 -5.42 8.49 -7.51
N LEU A 41 -4.63 7.57 -8.07
CA LEU A 41 -4.65 6.17 -7.69
C LEU A 41 -3.66 5.88 -6.56
N ALA A 42 -2.41 6.33 -6.65
CA ALA A 42 -1.37 6.05 -5.67
C ALA A 42 -0.56 7.29 -5.30
N ARG A 43 -0.84 7.85 -4.12
CA ARG A 43 -0.17 9.05 -3.62
C ARG A 43 0.80 8.74 -2.49
N PHE A 44 2.01 9.26 -2.57
CA PHE A 44 2.98 9.09 -1.49
C PHE A 44 2.48 9.68 -0.16
N ALA A 45 2.45 8.88 0.90
CA ALA A 45 1.94 9.28 2.21
C ALA A 45 3.05 9.52 3.24
N CYS A 46 4.01 8.60 3.35
CA CYS A 46 5.18 8.70 4.23
C CYS A 46 6.15 7.53 3.99
N ARG A 47 7.29 7.52 4.70
CA ARG A 47 8.11 6.32 4.88
C ARG A 47 7.82 5.66 6.24
N SER A 48 7.83 4.34 6.27
CA SER A 48 7.74 3.54 7.49
C SER A 48 9.01 3.70 8.36
N HIS A 49 9.05 3.07 9.53
CA HIS A 49 10.24 3.04 10.37
C HIS A 49 11.42 2.31 9.71
N THR A 50 11.13 1.35 8.84
CA THR A 50 12.15 0.59 8.10
C THR A 50 12.62 1.32 6.84
N GLY A 51 12.11 2.52 6.58
CA GLY A 51 12.44 3.30 5.38
C GLY A 51 11.61 2.93 4.15
N ALA A 52 10.73 1.94 4.24
CA ALA A 52 9.85 1.55 3.13
C ALA A 52 8.82 2.66 2.83
N PRO A 53 8.67 3.08 1.56
CA PRO A 53 7.65 4.03 1.18
C PRO A 53 6.24 3.46 1.35
N VAL A 54 5.33 4.33 1.76
CA VAL A 54 3.93 4.02 1.99
C VAL A 54 3.10 4.98 1.15
N TYR A 55 2.21 4.40 0.37
CA TYR A 55 1.33 5.10 -0.57
C TYR A 55 -0.11 4.98 -0.09
N ARG A 56 -0.84 6.08 -0.12
CA ARG A 56 -2.30 6.11 -0.04
C ARG A 56 -2.83 5.66 -1.40
N ILE A 57 -3.70 4.65 -1.40
CA ILE A 57 -4.28 4.09 -2.61
C ILE A 57 -5.80 4.20 -2.58
N ALA A 58 -6.40 4.59 -3.71
CA ALA A 58 -7.84 4.52 -3.90
C ALA A 58 -8.20 3.19 -4.57
N VAL A 59 -9.16 2.46 -3.99
CA VAL A 59 -9.59 1.15 -4.50
C VAL A 59 -11.07 1.23 -4.87
N GLY A 60 -11.37 1.78 -6.05
CA GLY A 60 -12.73 1.95 -6.56
C GLY A 60 -13.72 2.42 -5.49
N ASP A 61 -14.87 1.74 -5.40
CA ASP A 61 -15.90 2.02 -4.39
C ASP A 61 -15.59 1.46 -2.98
N ARG A 62 -14.49 0.73 -2.80
CA ARG A 62 -14.08 0.17 -1.50
C ARG A 62 -13.41 1.20 -0.60
N GLY A 63 -13.05 2.36 -1.16
CA GLY A 63 -12.48 3.48 -0.43
C GLY A 63 -10.95 3.53 -0.47
N THR A 64 -10.38 4.16 0.56
CA THR A 64 -8.94 4.47 0.59
C THR A 64 -8.20 3.54 1.55
N PHE A 65 -7.12 2.94 1.05
CA PHE A 65 -6.20 2.10 1.81
C PHE A 65 -4.77 2.62 1.71
N TYR A 66 -3.85 1.93 2.37
CA TYR A 66 -2.44 2.30 2.36
C TYR A 66 -1.58 1.09 2.01
N ALA A 67 -0.76 1.20 0.97
CA ALA A 67 0.15 0.16 0.53
C ALA A 67 1.59 0.46 0.96
N VAL A 68 2.26 -0.50 1.58
CA VAL A 68 3.70 -0.45 1.83
C VAL A 68 4.41 -1.10 0.65
N VAL A 69 5.32 -0.37 0.02
CA VAL A 69 6.04 -0.84 -1.16
C VAL A 69 7.51 -1.04 -0.80
N SER A 70 8.11 -2.13 -1.26
CA SER A 70 9.54 -2.39 -1.13
C SER A 70 10.26 -1.74 -2.32
N PRO A 71 11.14 -0.75 -2.10
CA PRO A 71 11.82 -0.04 -3.18
C PRO A 71 12.89 -0.91 -3.85
N GLU A 72 13.41 -1.92 -3.16
CA GLU A 72 14.45 -2.82 -3.69
C GLU A 72 13.89 -3.88 -4.64
N LYS A 73 12.63 -4.26 -4.45
CA LYS A 73 12.01 -5.39 -5.16
C LYS A 73 10.87 -4.95 -6.09
N ASP A 74 10.47 -3.69 -6.01
CA ASP A 74 9.30 -3.14 -6.71
C ASP A 74 8.04 -3.97 -6.42
N ARG A 75 7.83 -4.30 -5.14
CA ARG A 75 6.71 -5.15 -4.68
C ARG A 75 5.91 -4.49 -3.59
N VAL A 76 4.60 -4.70 -3.64
CA VAL A 76 3.69 -4.37 -2.55
C VAL A 76 3.81 -5.42 -1.46
N VAL A 77 4.27 -4.97 -0.29
CA VAL A 77 4.62 -5.81 0.86
C VAL A 77 3.40 -6.08 1.72
N THR A 78 2.58 -5.06 1.97
CA THR A 78 1.38 -5.19 2.80
C THR A 78 0.39 -4.05 2.54
N LEU A 79 -0.85 -4.27 2.94
CA LEU A 79 -1.94 -3.30 2.93
C LEU A 79 -2.23 -2.88 4.37
N LEU A 80 -2.51 -1.60 4.61
CA LEU A 80 -2.89 -1.03 5.89
C LEU A 80 -4.23 -0.31 5.73
N GLU A 81 -5.03 -0.36 6.79
CA GLU A 81 -6.35 0.27 6.83
C GLU A 81 -6.26 1.74 7.21
N PRO A 82 -7.20 2.56 6.73
CA PRO A 82 -7.36 3.92 7.26
C PRO A 82 -7.65 3.85 8.77
N GLY A 83 -7.15 4.84 9.51
CA GLY A 83 -7.21 4.88 10.97
C GLY A 83 -6.05 4.16 11.67
N GLY A 84 -5.32 3.29 10.96
CA GLY A 84 -4.14 2.59 11.47
C GLY A 84 -2.98 3.52 11.85
N LEU A 85 -2.08 3.02 12.69
CA LEU A 85 -0.86 3.72 13.09
C LEU A 85 0.34 3.13 12.38
N ILE A 86 1.18 4.00 11.80
CA ILE A 86 2.46 3.59 11.23
C ILE A 86 3.62 4.30 11.92
N GLY A 87 4.59 3.51 12.39
CA GLY A 87 5.87 4.04 12.87
C GLY A 87 6.63 4.72 11.74
N ARG A 88 7.21 5.89 12.01
CA ARG A 88 8.04 6.63 11.04
C ARG A 88 9.47 6.70 11.56
N GLY A 89 10.44 6.39 10.71
CA GLY A 89 11.85 6.36 11.08
C GLY A 89 12.29 7.73 11.58
N GLY A 90 12.99 7.77 12.72
CA GLY A 90 13.46 9.02 13.32
C GLY A 90 12.36 9.94 13.90
N LYS A 91 11.11 9.50 14.01
CA LYS A 91 10.01 10.28 14.62
C LYS A 91 9.50 9.58 15.88
N ARG A 92 9.40 10.34 16.98
CA ARG A 92 8.90 9.86 18.28
C ARG A 92 7.43 9.43 18.28
N LYS A 93 6.61 9.93 17.34
CA LYS A 93 5.16 9.64 17.29
C LYS A 93 4.78 8.94 15.98
N PRO A 94 4.04 7.81 16.05
CA PRO A 94 3.50 7.16 14.86
C PRO A 94 2.54 8.08 14.11
N LYS A 95 2.48 7.95 12.78
CA LYS A 95 1.52 8.67 11.95
C LYS A 95 0.22 7.89 11.92
N ARG A 96 -0.89 8.58 12.22
CA ARG A 96 -2.22 8.05 11.94
C ARG A 96 -2.51 8.19 10.44
N LEU A 97 -2.83 7.08 9.82
CA LEU A 97 -3.23 6.99 8.42
C LEU A 97 -4.65 7.56 8.33
N ARG A 98 -4.85 8.72 7.69
CA ARG A 98 -6.18 9.36 7.59
C ARG A 98 -6.88 8.85 6.32
N GLY A 99 -8.10 8.33 6.44
CA GLY A 99 -8.92 7.97 5.29
C GLY A 99 -9.18 9.19 4.42
#